data_AF-A0A438M9U1-F1
#
_entry.id   AF-A0A438M9U1-F1
#
_cell.length_a   1.000
_cell.length_b   1.000
_cell.length_c   1.000
_cell.angle_alpha   90.00
_cell.angle_beta   90.00
_cell.angle_gamma   90.00
#
_symmetry.space_group_name_H-M   'P 1'
#
loop_
_entity.id
_entity.type
_entity.pdbx_description
1 polymer ?
#
loop_
_entity_poly.entity_id
_entity_poly.type
_entity_poly.pdbx_seq_one_letter_code
_entity_poly.pdbx_strand_id
1 'polypeptide(L)'
;MYEIARRVLSLRSEPPRDVVVTVGVPYEEPTGEWSCPYRIDGLAGWEHERKVTALDSLGAVELALAMTRAAVAGSHEAKEGLLSWEDVTSGGQARTVYVTWDKERDIAYIAMKHEIVPGEAVRQVVAEDVVLDYEDSGRLLGLELMNAATRLPSEMRL
;
A
#
# COMPACT_ATOMS: atom_id res chain seq x y z
N MET A 1 -11.34 -8.60 -16.41
CA MET A 1 -11.06 -8.54 -14.96
C MET A 1 -11.67 -7.27 -14.41
N TYR A 2 -12.38 -7.32 -13.27
CA TYR A 2 -12.71 -6.09 -12.52
C TYR A 2 -11.47 -5.70 -11.70
N GLU A 3 -11.07 -4.44 -11.75
CA GLU A 3 -9.84 -3.94 -11.14
C GLU A 3 -10.13 -3.32 -9.76
N ILE A 4 -9.29 -3.60 -8.76
CA ILE A 4 -9.34 -2.94 -7.45
C ILE A 4 -8.19 -1.96 -7.25
N ALA A 5 -7.10 -2.14 -7.99
CA ALA A 5 -5.97 -1.24 -7.98
C ALA A 5 -5.28 -1.20 -9.34
N ARG A 6 -4.84 -0.01 -9.73
CA ARG A 6 -4.06 0.24 -10.94
C ARG A 6 -2.95 1.23 -10.63
N ARG A 7 -1.75 0.98 -11.16
CA ARG A 7 -0.61 1.87 -11.06
C ARG A 7 0.12 1.96 -12.39
N VAL A 8 0.60 3.15 -12.73
CA VAL A 8 1.36 3.42 -13.95
C VAL A 8 2.77 3.83 -13.58
N LEU A 9 3.76 3.29 -14.28
CA LEU A 9 5.17 3.71 -14.22
C LEU A 9 5.58 4.20 -15.60
N SER A 10 6.40 5.24 -15.68
CA SER A 10 7.06 5.59 -16.94
C SER A 10 8.27 4.70 -17.16
N LEU A 11 8.38 4.18 -18.36
CA LEU A 11 9.59 3.55 -18.89
C LEU A 11 10.31 4.57 -19.76
N ARG A 12 11.54 4.91 -19.37
CA ARG A 12 12.47 5.78 -20.10
C ARG A 12 13.08 5.06 -21.31
N SER A 13 12.22 4.66 -22.25
CA SER A 13 12.62 4.17 -23.58
C SER A 13 12.52 5.28 -24.64
N GLU A 14 12.99 5.00 -25.84
CA GLU A 14 12.74 5.84 -27.02
C GLU A 14 11.88 5.06 -28.04
N PRO A 15 10.60 5.44 -28.25
CA PRO A 15 9.85 6.47 -27.53
C PRO A 15 9.54 6.07 -26.07
N PRO A 16 9.24 7.03 -25.17
CA PRO A 16 8.79 6.73 -23.81
C PRO A 16 7.49 5.91 -23.83
N ARG A 17 7.35 5.00 -22.88
CA ARG A 17 6.20 4.10 -22.78
C ARG A 17 5.75 3.97 -21.33
N ASP A 18 4.52 3.54 -21.14
CA ASP A 18 3.97 3.25 -19.82
C ASP A 18 4.12 1.76 -19.50
N VAL A 19 4.42 1.47 -18.24
CA VAL A 19 4.24 0.15 -17.62
C VAL A 19 3.03 0.23 -16.69
N VAL A 20 2.00 -0.56 -16.96
CA VAL A 20 0.75 -0.55 -16.21
C VAL A 20 0.64 -1.80 -15.36
N VAL A 21 0.62 -1.64 -14.05
CA VAL A 21 0.38 -2.71 -13.08
C VAL A 21 -1.07 -2.67 -12.64
N THR A 22 -1.78 -3.77 -12.80
CA THR A 22 -3.19 -3.91 -12.42
C THR A 22 -3.36 -5.08 -11.47
N VAL A 23 -4.14 -4.88 -10.40
CA VAL A 23 -4.61 -5.93 -9.50
C VAL A 23 -6.13 -5.99 -9.58
N GLY A 24 -6.64 -7.21 -9.80
CA GLY A 24 -8.06 -7.46 -9.92
C GLY A 24 -8.76 -7.76 -8.61
N VAL A 25 -10.09 -7.81 -8.66
CA VAL A 25 -10.94 -8.26 -7.57
C VAL A 25 -10.62 -9.73 -7.26
N PRO A 26 -10.28 -10.09 -6.00
CA PRO A 26 -10.10 -11.48 -5.62
C PRO A 26 -11.45 -12.23 -5.68
N TYR A 27 -11.41 -13.51 -6.02
CA TYR A 27 -12.60 -14.35 -6.13
C TYR A 27 -12.33 -15.74 -5.58
N GLU A 28 -13.38 -16.36 -5.04
CA GLU A 28 -13.34 -17.73 -4.54
C GLU A 28 -13.38 -18.72 -5.73
N GLU A 29 -12.44 -19.65 -5.75
CA GLU A 29 -12.38 -20.74 -6.72
C GLU A 29 -13.29 -21.90 -6.27
N PRO A 30 -13.70 -22.81 -7.18
CA PRO A 30 -14.51 -23.98 -6.82
C PRO A 30 -13.87 -24.91 -5.77
N THR A 31 -12.55 -24.80 -5.57
CA THR A 31 -11.80 -25.56 -4.55
C THR A 31 -11.91 -24.96 -3.14
N GLY A 32 -12.53 -23.78 -2.99
CA GLY A 32 -12.64 -23.03 -1.73
C GLY A 32 -11.44 -22.13 -1.42
N GLU A 33 -10.40 -22.17 -2.25
CA GLU A 33 -9.29 -21.22 -2.19
C GLU A 33 -9.67 -19.89 -2.86
N TRP A 34 -8.90 -18.85 -2.58
CA TRP A 34 -9.11 -17.53 -3.17
C TRP A 34 -8.03 -17.21 -4.19
N SER A 35 -8.44 -16.80 -5.37
CA SER A 35 -7.54 -16.33 -6.42
C SER A 35 -7.60 -14.82 -6.57
N CYS A 36 -6.45 -14.17 -6.73
CA CYS A 36 -6.36 -12.76 -7.10
C CYS A 36 -5.61 -12.63 -8.42
N PRO A 37 -6.26 -12.13 -9.47
CA PRO A 37 -5.60 -11.90 -10.75
C PRO A 37 -4.82 -10.58 -10.73
N TYR A 38 -3.74 -10.53 -11.49
CA TYR A 38 -2.92 -9.34 -11.70
C TYR A 38 -2.33 -9.34 -13.12
N ARG A 39 -1.94 -8.17 -13.61
CA ARG A 39 -1.33 -7.99 -14.93
C ARG A 39 -0.29 -6.88 -14.89
N ILE A 40 0.77 -7.01 -15.71
CA ILE A 40 1.79 -5.99 -15.90
C ILE A 40 1.97 -5.79 -17.40
N ASP A 41 1.39 -4.72 -17.94
CA ASP A 41 1.48 -4.37 -19.34
C ASP A 41 2.69 -3.45 -19.58
N GLY A 42 3.36 -3.58 -20.73
CA GLY A 42 4.50 -2.73 -21.11
C GLY A 42 5.86 -3.20 -20.56
N LEU A 43 5.91 -4.34 -19.88
CA LEU A 43 7.14 -4.94 -19.34
C LEU A 43 7.44 -6.27 -20.05
N ALA A 44 8.60 -6.38 -20.69
CA ALA A 44 8.92 -7.54 -21.52
C ALA A 44 8.82 -8.87 -20.73
N GLY A 45 8.05 -9.81 -21.26
CA GLY A 45 7.83 -11.13 -20.63
C GLY A 45 6.77 -11.18 -19.54
N TRP A 46 6.14 -10.04 -19.21
CA TRP A 46 5.11 -9.94 -18.16
C TRP A 46 3.71 -9.57 -18.68
N GLU A 47 3.56 -9.33 -19.98
CA GLU A 47 2.36 -8.82 -20.67
C GLU A 47 1.21 -9.85 -20.79
N HIS A 48 0.92 -10.57 -19.71
CA HIS A 48 -0.15 -11.55 -19.64
C HIS A 48 -0.82 -11.47 -18.28
N GLU A 49 -2.12 -11.76 -18.26
CA GLU A 49 -2.85 -11.94 -17.01
C GLU A 49 -2.28 -13.16 -16.26
N ARG A 50 -2.02 -12.97 -14.98
CA ARG A 50 -1.54 -13.99 -14.05
C ARG A 50 -2.48 -14.01 -12.85
N LYS A 51 -2.46 -15.10 -12.09
CA LYS A 51 -3.15 -15.17 -10.80
C LYS A 51 -2.25 -15.78 -9.75
N VAL A 52 -2.52 -15.41 -8.51
CA VAL A 52 -2.03 -16.08 -7.31
C VAL A 52 -3.22 -16.66 -6.57
N THR A 53 -2.98 -17.72 -5.80
CA THR A 53 -4.01 -18.39 -5.01
C THR A 53 -3.55 -18.46 -3.55
N ALA A 54 -4.47 -18.22 -2.62
CA ALA A 54 -4.25 -18.23 -1.18
C ALA A 54 -5.48 -18.78 -0.44
N LEU A 55 -5.37 -18.96 0.87
CA LEU A 55 -6.45 -19.50 1.71
C LEU A 55 -7.66 -18.57 1.81
N ASP A 56 -7.45 -17.26 1.77
CA ASP A 56 -8.50 -16.25 1.87
C ASP A 56 -8.27 -15.06 0.93
N SER A 57 -9.30 -14.21 0.83
CA SER A 57 -9.31 -13.06 -0.07
C SER A 57 -8.21 -12.04 0.23
N LEU A 58 -7.85 -11.85 1.51
CA LEU A 58 -6.83 -10.89 1.91
C LEU A 58 -5.44 -11.40 1.53
N GLY A 59 -5.14 -12.66 1.87
CA GLY A 59 -3.88 -13.31 1.50
C GLY A 59 -3.68 -13.37 -0.01
N ALA A 60 -4.76 -13.56 -0.79
CA ALA A 60 -4.67 -13.55 -2.24
C ALA A 60 -4.27 -12.17 -2.78
N VAL A 61 -4.84 -11.09 -2.22
CA VAL A 61 -4.50 -9.71 -2.59
C VAL A 61 -3.07 -9.36 -2.16
N GLU A 62 -2.68 -9.69 -0.93
CA GLU A 62 -1.34 -9.46 -0.41
C GLU A 62 -0.27 -10.15 -1.28
N LEU A 63 -0.52 -11.41 -1.66
CA LEU A 63 0.38 -12.15 -2.53
C LEU A 63 0.42 -11.55 -3.94
N ALA A 64 -0.70 -11.05 -4.48
CA ALA A 64 -0.71 -10.37 -5.77
C ALA A 64 0.11 -9.08 -5.74
N LEU A 65 -0.01 -8.30 -4.66
CA LEU A 65 0.79 -7.09 -4.43
C LEU A 65 2.28 -7.42 -4.26
N ALA A 66 2.63 -8.50 -3.57
CA ALA A 66 4.00 -8.95 -3.42
C ALA A 66 4.60 -9.40 -4.76
N MET A 67 3.86 -10.20 -5.54
CA MET A 67 4.30 -10.69 -6.84
C MET A 67 4.50 -9.57 -7.86
N THR A 68 3.57 -8.60 -7.91
CA THR A 68 3.70 -7.44 -8.80
C THR A 68 4.91 -6.58 -8.44
N ARG A 69 5.15 -6.33 -7.14
CA ARG A 69 6.37 -5.61 -6.69
C ARG A 69 7.64 -6.35 -7.07
N ALA A 70 7.69 -7.67 -6.81
CA ALA A 70 8.85 -8.49 -7.14
C ALA A 70 9.13 -8.54 -8.64
N ALA A 71 8.09 -8.66 -9.45
CA ALA A 71 8.17 -8.64 -10.92
C ALA A 71 8.73 -7.32 -11.45
N VAL A 72 8.18 -6.20 -10.99
CA VAL A 72 8.64 -4.86 -11.40
C VAL A 72 10.10 -4.65 -10.95
N ALA A 73 10.42 -4.89 -9.67
CA ALA A 73 11.77 -4.69 -9.14
C ALA A 73 12.81 -5.64 -9.77
N GLY A 74 12.40 -6.86 -10.13
CA GLY A 74 13.26 -7.88 -10.73
C GLY A 74 13.48 -7.70 -12.23
N SER A 75 12.71 -6.83 -12.89
CA SER A 75 12.78 -6.58 -14.32
C SER A 75 14.13 -6.01 -14.77
N HIS A 76 14.45 -6.20 -16.05
CA HIS A 76 15.65 -5.63 -16.63
C HIS A 76 15.58 -4.10 -16.60
N GLU A 77 14.43 -3.54 -16.95
CA GLU A 77 14.16 -2.11 -16.99
C GLU A 77 14.33 -1.44 -15.62
N ALA A 78 13.88 -2.09 -14.54
CA ALA A 78 14.13 -1.61 -13.17
C ALA A 78 15.60 -1.63 -12.81
N LYS A 79 16.31 -2.72 -13.15
CA LYS A 79 17.75 -2.87 -12.85
C LYS A 79 18.61 -1.85 -13.59
N GLU A 80 18.22 -1.47 -14.80
CA GLU A 80 18.84 -0.40 -15.58
C GLU A 80 18.39 1.01 -15.16
N GLY A 81 17.53 1.13 -14.13
CA GLY A 81 17.03 2.43 -13.65
C GLY A 81 16.13 3.17 -14.63
N LEU A 82 15.52 2.46 -15.58
CA LEU A 82 14.69 3.03 -16.64
C LEU A 82 13.23 3.21 -16.22
N LEU A 83 12.79 2.51 -15.15
CA LEU A 83 11.46 2.69 -14.59
C LEU A 83 11.46 3.84 -13.59
N SER A 84 10.63 4.84 -13.85
CA SER A 84 10.25 5.84 -12.88
C SER A 84 8.80 5.66 -12.50
N TRP A 85 8.51 5.76 -11.21
CA TRP A 85 7.14 6.03 -10.79
C TRP A 85 6.81 7.42 -11.32
N GLU A 86 5.98 7.49 -12.35
CA GLU A 86 5.28 8.73 -12.63
C GLU A 86 4.33 8.90 -11.45
N ASP A 87 4.65 9.84 -10.56
CA ASP A 87 3.71 10.31 -9.57
C ASP A 87 2.50 10.86 -10.32
N VAL A 88 1.51 10.00 -10.58
CA VAL A 88 0.17 10.42 -10.95
C VAL A 88 -0.29 11.28 -9.78
N THR A 89 -0.18 12.58 -10.02
CA THR A 89 -0.19 13.71 -9.08
C THR A 89 1.12 13.95 -8.34
N SER A 90 1.73 15.12 -8.61
CA SER A 90 2.40 15.91 -7.58
C SER A 90 1.53 15.89 -6.31
N GLY A 91 1.88 15.02 -5.36
CA GLY A 91 0.98 14.65 -4.26
C GLY A 91 1.48 13.48 -3.41
N GLY A 92 2.40 12.67 -3.93
CA GLY A 92 3.31 11.84 -3.14
C GLY A 92 4.38 12.67 -2.41
N GLN A 93 3.98 13.79 -1.80
CA GLN A 93 4.84 14.50 -0.88
C GLN A 93 5.24 13.49 0.20
N ALA A 94 6.53 13.37 0.53
CA ALA A 94 6.95 12.73 1.77
C ALA A 94 6.07 13.33 2.88
N ARG A 95 5.08 12.57 3.35
CA ARG A 95 4.16 13.08 4.35
C ARG A 95 4.91 13.05 5.65
N THR A 96 5.26 14.22 6.15
CA THR A 96 5.75 14.36 7.51
C THR A 96 4.66 13.83 8.43
N VAL A 97 4.96 12.70 9.07
CA VAL A 97 4.16 12.19 10.18
C VAL A 97 4.83 12.58 11.48
N TYR A 98 4.03 12.84 12.49
CA TYR A 98 4.49 13.21 13.82
C TYR A 98 4.24 12.03 14.74
N VAL A 99 5.31 11.53 15.34
CA VAL A 99 5.26 10.33 16.17
C VAL A 99 5.45 10.74 17.62
N THR A 100 4.54 10.31 18.48
CA THR A 100 4.69 10.41 19.94
C THR A 100 4.58 9.02 20.53
N TRP A 101 5.57 8.58 21.31
CA TRP A 101 5.56 7.27 21.94
C TRP A 101 5.43 7.41 23.45
N ASP A 102 4.31 6.92 24.00
CA ASP A 102 4.08 6.77 25.43
C ASP A 102 4.63 5.40 25.88
N LYS A 103 5.83 5.43 26.47
CA LYS A 103 6.53 4.24 26.98
C LYS A 103 5.85 3.61 28.18
N GLU A 104 5.14 4.38 28.99
CA GLU A 104 4.48 3.87 30.20
C GLU A 104 3.26 3.02 29.84
N ARG A 105 2.55 3.42 28.77
CA ARG A 105 1.34 2.74 28.29
C ARG A 105 1.60 1.78 27.13
N ASP A 106 2.80 1.79 26.57
CA ASP A 106 3.18 1.07 25.34
C ASP A 106 2.30 1.40 24.12
N ILE A 107 2.05 2.71 23.92
CA ILE A 107 1.20 3.24 22.85
C ILE A 107 1.99 4.25 22.03
N ALA A 108 1.91 4.17 20.69
CA ALA A 108 2.45 5.18 19.79
C ALA A 108 1.34 5.88 19.01
N TYR A 109 1.37 7.20 19.02
CA TYR A 109 0.53 8.03 18.19
C TYR A 109 1.28 8.46 16.93
N ILE A 110 0.71 8.20 15.75
CA ILE A 110 1.25 8.64 14.47
C ILE A 110 0.24 9.60 13.83
N ALA A 111 0.54 10.90 13.87
CA ALA A 111 -0.31 11.96 13.34
C ALA A 111 0.11 12.38 11.93
N MET A 112 -0.88 12.64 11.07
CA MET A 112 -0.67 13.14 9.70
C MET A 112 -0.41 14.66 9.65
N LYS A 113 -0.50 15.34 10.80
CA LYS A 113 -0.20 16.77 10.99
C LYS A 113 0.33 17.02 12.40
N HIS A 114 0.94 18.19 12.61
CA HIS A 114 1.65 18.49 13.85
C HIS A 114 0.77 18.50 15.11
N GLU A 115 -0.48 18.93 14.97
CA GLU A 115 -1.43 19.04 16.07
C GLU A 115 -2.83 18.63 15.60
N ILE A 116 -3.46 17.73 16.35
CA ILE A 116 -4.87 17.36 16.20
C ILE A 116 -5.59 17.93 17.42
N VAL A 117 -6.51 18.86 17.18
CA VAL A 117 -7.22 19.54 18.28
C VAL A 117 -8.48 18.76 18.67
N PRO A 118 -8.97 18.89 19.93
CA PRO A 118 -10.18 18.21 20.36
C PRO A 118 -11.36 18.49 19.44
N GLY A 119 -12.05 17.44 19.01
CA GLY A 119 -13.22 17.53 18.12
C GLY A 119 -12.92 17.39 16.62
N GLU A 120 -11.65 17.33 16.20
CA GLU A 120 -11.32 17.03 14.80
C GLU A 120 -11.46 15.56 14.44
N ALA A 121 -11.10 14.65 15.36
CA ALA A 121 -11.36 13.23 15.21
C ALA A 121 -12.84 12.95 15.50
N VAL A 122 -13.69 13.08 14.48
CA VAL A 122 -15.14 12.89 14.61
C VAL A 122 -15.55 11.43 14.41
N ARG A 123 -14.67 10.60 13.85
CA ARG A 123 -14.89 9.17 13.66
C ARG A 123 -13.64 8.38 14.00
N GLN A 124 -13.82 7.32 14.76
CA GLN A 124 -12.77 6.36 15.10
C GLN A 124 -13.13 4.97 14.56
N VAL A 125 -12.12 4.25 14.08
CA VAL A 125 -12.24 2.86 13.67
C VAL A 125 -11.19 2.04 14.42
N VAL A 126 -11.65 1.06 15.19
CA VAL A 126 -10.77 0.13 15.90
C VAL A 126 -10.53 -1.08 14.99
N ALA A 127 -9.26 -1.35 14.69
CA ALA A 127 -8.80 -2.49 13.92
C ALA A 127 -7.70 -3.21 14.71
N GLU A 128 -8.10 -4.23 15.46
CA GLU A 128 -7.22 -4.97 16.38
C GLU A 128 -6.53 -4.01 17.39
N ASP A 129 -5.21 -3.93 17.32
CA ASP A 129 -4.33 -3.12 18.16
C ASP A 129 -4.11 -1.71 17.58
N VAL A 130 -4.92 -1.30 16.61
CA VAL A 130 -4.83 0.01 15.95
C VAL A 130 -6.16 0.75 16.06
N VAL A 131 -6.11 2.01 16.47
CA VAL A 131 -7.24 2.93 16.37
C VAL A 131 -6.93 3.95 15.28
N LEU A 132 -7.82 4.09 14.30
CA LEU A 132 -7.70 5.04 13.20
C LEU A 132 -8.63 6.23 13.46
N ASP A 133 -8.07 7.44 13.47
CA ASP A 133 -8.81 8.69 13.67
C ASP A 133 -9.08 9.37 12.33
N TYR A 134 -10.35 9.69 12.08
CA TYR A 134 -10.80 10.35 10.85
C TYR A 134 -11.49 11.68 11.16
N GLU A 135 -11.27 12.65 10.28
CA GLU A 135 -12.09 13.87 10.22
C GLU A 135 -13.42 13.60 9.49
N ASP A 136 -14.30 14.60 9.50
CA ASP A 136 -15.66 14.54 8.93
C ASP A 136 -15.71 14.18 7.44
N SER A 137 -14.71 14.64 6.69
CA SER A 137 -14.52 14.34 5.27
C SER A 137 -14.16 12.87 5.00
N GLY A 138 -13.84 12.09 6.03
CA GLY A 138 -13.32 10.73 5.91
C GLY A 138 -11.81 10.67 5.67
N ARG A 139 -11.08 11.79 5.77
CA ARG A 139 -9.62 11.81 5.72
C ARG A 139 -9.01 11.35 7.04
N LEU A 140 -7.97 10.51 6.96
CA LEU A 140 -7.22 10.04 8.13
C LEU A 140 -6.42 11.19 8.75
N LEU A 141 -6.62 11.42 10.04
CA LEU A 141 -5.88 12.39 10.85
C LEU A 141 -4.68 11.76 11.54
N GLY A 142 -4.84 10.53 12.04
CA GLY A 142 -3.79 9.84 12.76
C GLY A 142 -4.19 8.41 13.12
N LEU A 143 -3.29 7.72 13.79
CA LEU A 143 -3.57 6.41 14.37
C LEU A 143 -2.87 6.22 15.71
N GLU A 144 -3.54 5.50 16.60
CA GLU A 144 -2.97 4.97 17.85
C GLU A 144 -2.59 3.51 17.63
N LEU A 145 -1.34 3.18 17.95
CA LEU A 145 -0.79 1.84 17.84
C LEU A 145 -0.53 1.30 19.26
N MET A 146 -1.26 0.26 19.64
CA MET A 146 -1.01 -0.49 20.87
C MET A 146 0.18 -1.44 20.67
N ASN A 147 0.82 -1.87 21.75
CA ASN A 147 2.02 -2.72 21.71
C ASN A 147 3.17 -2.08 20.91
N ALA A 148 3.33 -0.76 21.04
CA ALA A 148 4.20 0.05 20.20
C ALA A 148 5.67 -0.39 20.25
N ALA A 149 6.15 -0.88 21.39
CA ALA A 149 7.50 -1.41 21.56
C ALA A 149 7.82 -2.57 20.60
N THR A 150 6.81 -3.27 20.09
CA THR A 150 6.98 -4.36 19.12
C THR A 150 6.66 -3.91 17.70
N ARG A 151 5.66 -3.04 17.52
CA ARG A 151 5.11 -2.70 16.20
C ARG A 151 5.69 -1.43 15.57
N LEU A 152 6.13 -0.46 16.38
CA LEU A 152 6.74 0.77 15.86
C LEU A 152 8.18 0.48 15.42
N PRO A 153 8.64 0.90 14.23
CA PRO A 153 10.05 0.75 13.84
C PRO A 153 11.01 1.37 14.87
N SER A 154 12.17 0.75 15.10
CA SER A 154 13.15 1.20 16.11
C SER A 154 13.60 2.65 15.90
N GLU A 155 13.67 3.08 14.64
CA GLU A 155 14.10 4.41 14.24
C GLU A 155 13.08 5.49 14.61
N MET A 156 11.83 5.09 14.88
CA MET A 156 10.72 5.99 15.23
C MET A 156 10.43 6.00 16.75
N ARG A 157 11.13 5.17 17.53
CA ARG A 157 11.01 5.03 19.00
C ARG A 157 11.92 6.04 19.73
N LEU A 158 11.84 7.31 19.36
CA LEU A 158 12.64 8.38 19.97
C LEU A 158 12.14 8.72 21.39
#